data_AF-B1X2H4-F1
#
_entry.id   AF-B1X2H4-F1
#
_cell.length_a   1.000
_cell.length_b   1.000
_cell.length_c   1.000
_cell.angle_alpha   90.00
_cell.angle_beta   90.00
_cell.angle_gamma   90.00
#
_symmetry.space_group_name_H-M   'P 1'
#
loop_
_entity.id
_entity.type
_entity.pdbx_description
1 polymer ?
#
loop_
_entity_poly.entity_id
_entity_poly.type
_entity_poly.pdbx_seq_one_letter_code
_entity_poly.pdbx_strand_id
1 'polypeptide(L)'
;MLGSFNEKKPKNKEENPENKSLKSLKGKLTKHQNLIGLWLFLLINVAGLGLVFALQLVQMVQIGRVANKPPATLVEKGDGTGLLTDAIPASQRTPRAIQRFTSDILTALFTVTPVLETQEGLTQGDGFDTGITIPRKEGNVNNRVTVNAYVASVAAIAPGFRDQFLSKLADITPPNSFNGTTQVLFKIDFLGNPIPVDGKSDEWTVTVVGTRYIIESQSGGSRRSPEPEPFKQVIYLKSVNPQFNPLPEISTNIQERVADITKIGLQITKMTPLDTTTPQGGDFLELPAQPQPQPTQPTEEE
;
A
#
# COMPACT_ATOMS: atom_id res chain seq x y z
N MET A 1 99.79 -82.21 -39.74
CA MET A 1 100.25 -80.80 -39.71
C MET A 1 99.03 -79.92 -39.52
N LEU A 2 98.88 -79.31 -38.34
CA LEU A 2 98.91 -77.84 -38.09
C LEU A 2 97.71 -77.11 -38.74
N GLY A 3 96.81 -76.42 -38.03
CA GLY A 3 96.85 -75.96 -36.65
C GLY A 3 95.48 -75.44 -36.16
N SER A 4 95.39 -75.35 -34.83
CA SER A 4 94.26 -74.87 -34.03
C SER A 4 94.16 -73.35 -34.07
N PHE A 5 92.99 -72.80 -34.42
CA PHE A 5 92.65 -71.40 -34.18
C PHE A 5 91.64 -71.29 -33.04
N ASN A 6 92.10 -70.68 -31.95
CA ASN A 6 91.39 -70.46 -30.70
C ASN A 6 90.77 -69.06 -30.74
N GLU A 7 89.45 -68.96 -30.85
CA GLU A 7 88.73 -67.67 -30.90
C GLU A 7 88.33 -67.25 -29.48
N LYS A 8 89.00 -66.21 -28.97
CA LYS A 8 88.74 -65.60 -27.66
C LYS A 8 87.37 -64.92 -27.64
N LYS A 9 86.48 -65.37 -26.75
CA LYS A 9 85.28 -64.60 -26.36
C LYS A 9 85.70 -63.26 -25.72
N PRO A 10 85.13 -62.11 -26.12
CA PRO A 10 85.37 -60.85 -25.44
C PRO A 10 84.74 -60.84 -24.04
N LYS A 11 85.53 -60.36 -23.07
CA LYS A 11 85.15 -60.10 -21.67
C LYS A 11 83.85 -59.29 -21.58
N ASN A 12 82.93 -59.77 -20.75
CA ASN A 12 81.81 -58.98 -20.24
C ASN A 12 82.36 -57.64 -19.70
N LYS A 13 81.92 -56.53 -20.29
CA LYS A 13 82.06 -55.20 -19.68
C LYS A 13 81.18 -55.21 -18.43
N GLU A 14 81.81 -55.22 -17.26
CA GLU A 14 81.14 -54.88 -16.00
C GLU A 14 80.47 -53.51 -16.18
N GLU A 15 79.14 -53.53 -16.21
CA GLU A 15 78.33 -52.32 -16.26
C GLU A 15 78.50 -51.59 -14.92
N ASN A 16 79.21 -50.46 -14.94
CA ASN A 16 79.51 -49.65 -13.76
C ASN A 16 78.22 -49.38 -12.96
N PRO A 17 78.15 -49.74 -11.66
CA PRO A 17 76.95 -49.59 -10.83
C PRO A 17 76.39 -48.15 -10.80
N GLU A 18 77.23 -47.12 -11.00
CA GLU A 18 76.76 -45.73 -11.09
C GLU A 18 75.89 -45.45 -12.33
N ASN A 19 76.19 -46.04 -13.49
CA ASN A 19 75.41 -45.82 -14.71
C ASN A 19 74.02 -46.46 -14.61
N LYS A 20 73.93 -47.62 -13.93
CA LYS A 20 72.67 -48.30 -13.64
C LYS A 20 71.79 -47.48 -12.69
N SER A 21 72.40 -46.85 -11.68
CA SER A 21 71.73 -45.92 -10.76
C SER A 21 71.18 -44.70 -11.50
N LEU A 22 72.00 -44.04 -12.33
CA LEU A 22 71.61 -42.84 -13.09
C LEU A 22 70.51 -43.10 -14.14
N LYS A 23 70.55 -44.24 -14.84
CA LYS A 23 69.46 -44.64 -15.76
C LYS A 23 68.16 -44.93 -15.01
N SER A 24 68.24 -45.58 -13.85
CA SER A 24 67.06 -45.85 -13.01
C SER A 24 66.42 -44.57 -12.44
N LEU A 25 67.25 -43.59 -12.09
CA LEU A 25 66.81 -42.27 -11.62
C LEU A 25 66.19 -41.45 -12.76
N LYS A 26 66.78 -41.45 -13.96
CA LYS A 26 66.20 -40.79 -15.14
C LYS A 26 64.85 -41.42 -15.55
N GLY A 27 64.74 -42.74 -15.54
CA GLY A 27 63.48 -43.44 -15.82
C GLY A 27 62.39 -43.21 -14.77
N LYS A 28 62.76 -43.05 -13.50
CA LYS A 28 61.83 -42.64 -12.43
C LYS A 28 61.41 -41.16 -12.59
N LEU A 29 62.31 -40.26 -12.95
CA LEU A 29 62.01 -38.84 -13.17
C LEU A 29 61.05 -38.60 -14.34
N THR A 30 61.24 -39.28 -15.48
CA THR A 30 60.34 -39.13 -16.65
C THR A 30 58.95 -39.70 -16.37
N LYS A 31 58.85 -40.78 -15.57
CA LYS A 31 57.55 -41.32 -15.12
C LYS A 31 56.80 -40.36 -14.20
N HIS A 32 57.50 -39.61 -13.34
CA HIS A 32 56.89 -38.60 -12.47
C HIS A 32 56.52 -37.30 -13.22
N GLN A 33 57.27 -36.90 -14.26
CA GLN A 33 56.92 -35.74 -15.09
C GLN A 33 55.58 -35.91 -15.83
N ASN A 34 55.31 -37.12 -16.36
CA ASN A 34 54.03 -37.42 -17.01
C ASN A 34 52.86 -37.47 -16.02
N LEU A 35 53.13 -37.79 -14.75
CA LEU A 35 52.12 -37.84 -13.69
C LEU A 35 51.69 -36.43 -13.28
N ILE A 36 52.64 -35.50 -13.14
CA ILE A 36 52.37 -34.10 -12.76
C ILE A 36 51.53 -33.41 -13.83
N GLY A 37 51.86 -33.60 -15.11
CA GLY A 37 51.07 -33.05 -16.22
C GLY A 37 49.62 -33.56 -16.24
N LEU A 38 49.43 -34.84 -15.94
CA LEU A 38 48.09 -35.44 -15.84
C LEU A 38 47.27 -34.84 -14.69
N TRP A 39 47.87 -34.68 -13.50
CA TRP A 39 47.19 -34.05 -12.37
C TRP A 39 46.82 -32.59 -12.64
N LEU A 40 47.72 -31.83 -13.29
CA LEU A 40 47.47 -30.43 -13.65
C LEU A 40 46.31 -30.32 -14.66
N PHE A 41 46.29 -31.20 -15.66
CA PHE A 41 45.21 -31.29 -16.64
C PHE A 41 43.86 -31.60 -15.97
N LEU A 42 43.84 -32.56 -15.04
CA LEU A 42 42.64 -32.94 -14.30
C LEU A 42 42.11 -31.77 -13.45
N LEU A 43 43.00 -31.05 -12.78
CA LEU A 43 42.66 -29.92 -11.92
C LEU A 43 42.06 -28.75 -12.73
N ILE A 44 42.64 -28.44 -13.89
CA ILE A 44 42.11 -27.43 -14.83
C ILE A 44 40.72 -27.83 -15.34
N ASN A 45 40.51 -29.10 -15.69
CA ASN A 45 39.19 -29.56 -16.16
C ASN A 45 38.13 -29.50 -15.05
N VAL A 46 38.47 -29.91 -13.84
CA VAL A 46 37.56 -29.83 -12.68
C VAL A 46 37.23 -28.38 -12.35
N ALA A 47 38.23 -27.49 -12.36
CA ALA A 47 38.02 -26.06 -12.15
C ALA A 47 37.15 -25.43 -13.26
N GLY A 48 37.40 -25.78 -14.52
CA GLY A 48 36.62 -25.34 -15.66
C GLY A 48 35.16 -25.81 -15.58
N LEU A 49 34.93 -27.08 -15.24
CA LEU A 49 33.59 -27.62 -15.03
C LEU A 49 32.89 -26.95 -13.85
N GLY A 50 33.60 -26.68 -12.76
CA GLY A 50 33.10 -25.95 -11.61
C GLY A 50 32.67 -24.52 -11.95
N LEU A 51 33.45 -23.82 -12.79
CA LEU A 51 33.11 -22.47 -13.26
C LEU A 51 31.85 -22.48 -14.14
N VAL A 52 31.76 -23.42 -15.09
CA VAL A 52 30.57 -23.57 -15.94
C VAL A 52 29.34 -23.88 -15.08
N PHE A 53 29.48 -24.78 -14.09
CA PHE A 53 28.40 -25.11 -13.16
C PHE A 53 27.96 -23.89 -12.32
N ALA A 54 28.91 -23.11 -11.81
CA ALA A 54 28.59 -21.88 -11.07
C ALA A 54 27.85 -20.85 -11.95
N LEU A 55 28.25 -20.69 -13.21
CA LEU A 55 27.55 -19.85 -14.17
C LEU A 55 26.11 -20.33 -14.43
N GLN A 56 25.89 -21.65 -14.52
CA GLN A 56 24.55 -22.21 -14.66
C GLN A 56 23.67 -21.95 -13.43
N LEU A 57 24.22 -22.03 -12.22
CA LEU A 57 23.50 -21.67 -10.99
C LEU A 57 23.06 -20.20 -10.98
N VAL A 58 23.93 -19.28 -11.41
CA VAL A 58 23.58 -17.86 -11.54
C VAL A 58 22.43 -17.66 -12.52
N GLN A 59 22.46 -18.33 -13.68
CA GLN A 59 21.36 -18.27 -14.64
C GLN A 59 20.05 -18.83 -14.07
N MET A 60 20.10 -19.96 -13.35
CA MET A 60 18.92 -20.52 -12.68
C MET A 60 18.30 -19.53 -11.68
N VAL A 61 19.12 -18.82 -10.89
CA VAL A 61 18.64 -17.79 -9.97
C VAL A 61 18.00 -16.62 -10.74
N GLN A 62 18.60 -16.18 -11.84
CA GLN A 62 18.05 -15.09 -12.65
C GLN A 62 16.71 -15.49 -13.31
N ILE A 63 16.61 -16.69 -13.87
CA ILE A 63 15.39 -17.22 -14.47
C ILE A 63 14.30 -17.38 -13.39
N GLY A 64 14.65 -17.91 -12.22
CA GLY A 64 13.72 -18.01 -11.09
C GLY A 64 13.20 -16.65 -10.63
N ARG A 65 14.04 -15.60 -10.66
CA ARG A 65 13.61 -14.23 -10.35
C ARG A 65 12.67 -13.64 -11.40
N VAL A 66 12.81 -14.00 -12.67
CA VAL A 66 11.92 -13.52 -13.74
C VAL A 66 10.60 -14.31 -13.75
N ALA A 67 10.67 -15.63 -13.58
CA ALA A 67 9.49 -16.50 -13.55
C ALA A 67 8.56 -16.21 -12.37
N ASN A 68 9.10 -15.74 -11.24
CA ASN A 68 8.33 -15.38 -10.06
C ASN A 68 7.82 -13.93 -10.04
N LYS A 69 8.00 -13.15 -11.12
CA LYS A 69 7.35 -11.83 -11.19
C LYS A 69 5.86 -12.00 -11.47
N PRO A 70 4.96 -11.26 -10.79
CA PRO A 70 3.55 -11.28 -11.12
C PRO A 70 3.36 -10.87 -12.60
N PRO A 71 2.51 -11.57 -13.38
CA PRO A 71 2.32 -11.26 -14.78
C PRO A 71 1.72 -9.87 -14.94
N ALA A 72 2.33 -9.03 -15.79
CA ALA A 72 1.71 -7.78 -16.20
C ALA A 72 0.43 -8.11 -16.97
N THR A 73 -0.69 -7.53 -16.56
CA THR A 73 -1.99 -7.74 -17.20
C THR A 73 -2.26 -6.57 -18.14
N LEU A 74 -2.45 -6.88 -19.42
CA LEU A 74 -2.91 -5.89 -20.40
C LEU A 74 -4.43 -5.78 -20.27
N VAL A 75 -4.92 -4.61 -19.86
CA VAL A 75 -6.34 -4.31 -19.84
C VAL A 75 -6.64 -3.40 -21.02
N GLU A 76 -7.49 -3.87 -21.93
CA GLU A 76 -7.99 -3.06 -23.04
C GLU A 76 -9.17 -2.22 -22.55
N LYS A 77 -9.09 -0.91 -22.75
CA LYS A 77 -10.20 0.00 -22.48
C LYS A 77 -11.24 -0.10 -23.60
N GLY A 78 -12.46 0.38 -23.34
CA GLY A 78 -13.52 0.42 -24.34
C GLY A 78 -13.21 1.28 -25.59
N ASP A 79 -12.14 2.08 -25.57
CA ASP A 79 -11.65 2.86 -26.72
C ASP A 79 -10.61 2.10 -27.57
N GLY A 80 -10.32 0.83 -27.24
CA GLY A 80 -9.31 0.00 -27.91
C GLY A 80 -7.88 0.29 -27.49
N THR A 81 -7.65 1.20 -26.53
CA THR A 81 -6.30 1.44 -25.99
C THR A 81 -5.97 0.43 -24.89
N GLY A 82 -4.80 -0.20 -25.02
CA GLY A 82 -4.27 -1.12 -24.01
C GLY A 82 -3.52 -0.38 -22.91
N LEU A 83 -3.83 -0.68 -21.64
CA LEU A 83 -3.04 -0.28 -20.49
C LEU A 83 -2.30 -1.50 -19.92
N LEU A 84 -0.99 -1.38 -19.80
CA LEU A 84 -0.19 -2.27 -18.97
C LEU A 84 -0.48 -1.95 -17.51
N THR A 85 -0.99 -2.94 -16.77
CA THR A 85 -1.32 -2.81 -15.36
C THR A 85 -0.62 -3.91 -14.57
N ASP A 86 -0.15 -3.57 -13.38
CA ASP A 86 0.31 -4.56 -12.42
C ASP A 86 -0.91 -5.34 -11.91
N ALA A 87 -0.82 -6.67 -11.93
CA ALA A 87 -1.86 -7.52 -11.37
C ALA A 87 -1.87 -7.38 -9.84
N ILE A 88 -2.87 -6.65 -9.32
CA ILE A 88 -3.15 -6.57 -7.88
C ILE A 88 -4.33 -7.51 -7.58
N PRO A 89 -4.26 -8.34 -6.52
CA PRO A 89 -5.39 -9.18 -6.11
C PRO A 89 -6.66 -8.33 -5.88
N ALA A 90 -7.83 -8.87 -6.21
CA ALA A 90 -9.10 -8.15 -6.03
C ALA A 90 -9.37 -7.72 -4.58
N SER A 91 -8.74 -8.39 -3.60
CA SER A 91 -8.79 -8.07 -2.17
C SER A 91 -7.84 -6.95 -1.73
N GLN A 92 -6.92 -6.50 -2.59
CA GLN A 92 -5.91 -5.50 -2.26
C GLN A 92 -6.20 -4.17 -2.96
N ARG A 93 -5.77 -3.07 -2.32
CA ARG A 93 -5.84 -1.73 -2.89
C ARG A 93 -4.52 -1.01 -2.69
N THR A 94 -4.19 -0.11 -3.61
CA THR A 94 -2.99 0.71 -3.48
C THR A 94 -3.19 1.71 -2.32
N PRO A 95 -2.12 2.10 -1.61
CA PRO A 95 -2.21 3.09 -0.53
C PRO A 95 -2.89 4.39 -0.97
N ARG A 96 -2.58 4.85 -2.20
CA ARG A 96 -3.15 6.05 -2.79
C ARG A 96 -4.66 5.92 -3.03
N ALA A 97 -5.15 4.76 -3.46
CA ALA A 97 -6.58 4.53 -3.66
C ALA A 97 -7.34 4.57 -2.32
N ILE A 98 -6.78 3.96 -1.28
CA ILE A 98 -7.35 3.96 0.07
C ILE A 98 -7.39 5.39 0.65
N GLN A 99 -6.31 6.14 0.52
CA GLN A 99 -6.24 7.53 0.98
C GLN A 99 -7.24 8.42 0.25
N ARG A 100 -7.28 8.34 -1.09
CA ARG A 100 -8.24 9.11 -1.89
C ARG A 100 -9.68 8.78 -1.51
N PHE A 101 -10.01 7.49 -1.44
CA PHE A 101 -11.33 7.04 -0.99
C PHE A 101 -11.67 7.61 0.39
N THR A 102 -10.76 7.51 1.35
CA THR A 102 -10.98 8.01 2.71
C THR A 102 -11.20 9.53 2.70
N SER A 103 -10.39 10.29 1.97
CA SER A 103 -10.53 11.74 1.84
C SER A 103 -11.87 12.14 1.22
N ASP A 104 -12.20 11.55 0.07
CA ASP A 104 -13.40 11.88 -0.70
C ASP A 104 -14.66 11.56 0.11
N ILE A 105 -14.69 10.39 0.77
CA ILE A 105 -15.82 9.96 1.59
C ILE A 105 -15.96 10.81 2.85
N LEU A 106 -14.90 11.05 3.63
CA LEU A 106 -15.02 11.87 4.83
C LEU A 106 -15.42 13.32 4.50
N THR A 107 -14.89 13.86 3.40
CA THR A 107 -15.30 15.19 2.91
C THR A 107 -16.78 15.18 2.55
N ALA A 108 -17.26 14.18 1.81
CA ALA A 108 -18.67 14.06 1.44
C ALA A 108 -19.60 13.85 2.64
N LEU A 109 -19.13 13.19 3.70
CA LEU A 109 -19.90 12.92 4.91
C LEU A 109 -20.01 14.15 5.83
N PHE A 110 -18.93 14.92 5.98
CA PHE A 110 -18.84 15.98 6.99
C PHE A 110 -18.88 17.40 6.43
N THR A 111 -18.87 17.57 5.10
CA THR A 111 -19.03 18.88 4.46
C THR A 111 -20.49 19.10 4.09
N VAL A 112 -20.99 20.28 4.43
CA VAL A 112 -22.32 20.76 4.07
C VAL A 112 -22.17 22.10 3.37
N THR A 113 -22.35 22.10 2.06
CA THR A 113 -22.28 23.30 1.21
C THR A 113 -23.64 23.57 0.57
N PRO A 114 -23.96 24.83 0.26
CA PRO A 114 -25.05 25.15 -0.65
C PRO A 114 -24.82 24.45 -1.99
N VAL A 115 -25.85 23.82 -2.54
CA VAL A 115 -25.78 23.14 -3.82
C VAL A 115 -25.93 24.19 -4.92
N LEU A 116 -24.87 24.45 -5.68
CA LEU A 116 -24.89 25.46 -6.75
C LEU A 116 -25.71 25.02 -7.98
N GLU A 117 -26.08 23.74 -8.05
CA GLU A 117 -26.85 23.14 -9.14
C GLU A 117 -28.18 22.61 -8.59
N THR A 118 -29.29 23.17 -9.06
CA THR A 118 -30.63 22.70 -8.71
C THR A 118 -30.84 21.29 -9.26
N GLN A 119 -30.82 20.29 -8.37
CA GLN A 119 -31.25 18.93 -8.67
C GLN A 119 -32.71 18.75 -8.24
N GLU A 120 -33.57 18.34 -9.18
CA GLU A 120 -35.00 18.12 -8.94
C GLU A 120 -35.23 17.17 -7.76
N GLY A 121 -35.99 17.61 -6.76
CA GLY A 121 -36.34 16.83 -5.58
C GLY A 121 -35.25 16.71 -4.50
N LEU A 122 -34.01 17.14 -4.79
CA LEU A 122 -32.87 17.08 -3.86
C LEU A 122 -32.40 18.47 -3.39
N THR A 123 -32.93 19.52 -4.01
CA THR A 123 -32.68 20.91 -3.65
C THR A 123 -33.99 21.66 -3.45
N GLN A 124 -34.04 22.54 -2.45
CA GLN A 124 -35.11 23.54 -2.31
C GLN A 124 -34.79 24.78 -3.14
N GLY A 125 -35.81 25.52 -3.57
CA GLY A 125 -35.78 26.59 -4.59
C GLY A 125 -34.50 27.39 -4.76
N ASP A 126 -33.84 27.78 -3.66
CA ASP A 126 -32.60 28.57 -3.64
C ASP A 126 -31.28 27.75 -3.72
N GLY A 127 -31.33 26.45 -4.05
CA GLY A 127 -30.15 25.58 -4.17
C GLY A 127 -29.67 24.98 -2.84
N PHE A 128 -30.52 24.89 -1.82
CA PHE A 128 -30.14 24.28 -0.53
C PHE A 128 -30.51 22.80 -0.45
N ASP A 129 -29.68 22.00 0.21
CA ASP A 129 -29.90 20.58 0.42
C ASP A 129 -31.16 20.36 1.29
N THR A 130 -32.14 19.63 0.78
CA THR A 130 -33.40 19.36 1.51
C THR A 130 -33.22 18.35 2.64
N GLY A 131 -32.11 17.62 2.61
CA GLY A 131 -31.75 16.54 3.51
C GLY A 131 -32.61 15.29 3.31
N ILE A 132 -32.07 14.16 3.77
CA ILE A 132 -32.76 12.88 3.81
C ILE A 132 -33.08 12.55 5.26
N THR A 133 -34.36 12.24 5.50
CA THR A 133 -34.82 11.83 6.82
C THR A 133 -34.53 10.34 7.01
N ILE A 134 -33.81 10.01 8.09
CA ILE A 134 -33.48 8.64 8.49
C ILE A 134 -34.43 8.16 9.61
N PRO A 135 -34.59 6.84 9.79
CA PRO A 135 -35.31 6.29 10.94
C PRO A 135 -34.70 6.80 12.25
N ARG A 136 -35.53 7.38 13.12
CA ARG A 136 -35.09 7.89 14.41
C ARG A 136 -34.76 6.71 15.34
N LYS A 137 -33.56 6.72 15.93
CA LYS A 137 -33.21 5.84 17.05
C LYS A 137 -33.45 6.56 18.38
N GLU A 138 -33.66 5.77 19.43
CA GLU A 138 -33.85 6.30 20.78
C GLU A 138 -32.65 7.13 21.22
N GLY A 139 -32.89 8.36 21.69
CA GLY A 139 -31.84 9.31 22.09
C GLY A 139 -31.36 10.30 21.02
N ASN A 140 -31.76 10.16 19.76
CA ASN A 140 -31.38 11.11 18.71
C ASN A 140 -32.13 12.45 18.83
N VAL A 141 -31.38 13.55 18.76
CA VAL A 141 -31.91 14.92 18.75
C VAL A 141 -32.39 15.28 17.34
N ASN A 142 -31.73 14.74 16.32
CA ASN A 142 -32.04 14.99 14.92
C ASN A 142 -32.13 13.67 14.14
N ASN A 143 -32.85 13.68 13.03
CA ASN A 143 -33.03 12.51 12.15
C ASN A 143 -32.88 12.88 10.68
N ARG A 144 -32.15 13.95 10.38
CA ARG A 144 -31.90 14.40 9.02
C ARG A 144 -30.40 14.53 8.76
N VAL A 145 -29.97 14.05 7.60
CA VAL A 145 -28.60 14.17 7.08
C VAL A 145 -28.64 14.83 5.70
N THR A 146 -27.53 15.37 5.21
CA THR A 146 -27.44 15.87 3.83
C THR A 146 -27.62 14.74 2.82
N VAL A 147 -28.14 15.06 1.63
CA VAL A 147 -28.25 14.09 0.52
C VAL A 147 -26.87 13.51 0.21
N ASN A 148 -25.85 14.35 0.17
CA ASN A 148 -24.49 13.92 -0.12
C ASN A 148 -23.94 12.95 0.93
N ALA A 149 -24.13 13.24 2.22
CA ALA A 149 -23.66 12.36 3.27
C ALA A 149 -24.47 11.06 3.35
N TYR A 150 -25.76 11.09 3.00
CA TYR A 150 -26.56 9.87 2.86
C TYR A 150 -26.03 8.98 1.72
N VAL A 151 -25.80 9.55 0.52
CA VAL A 151 -25.23 8.82 -0.63
C VAL A 151 -23.88 8.21 -0.26
N ALA A 152 -22.97 8.99 0.32
CA ALA A 152 -21.68 8.50 0.78
C ALA A 152 -21.83 7.40 1.83
N SER A 153 -22.78 7.53 2.75
CA SER A 153 -23.06 6.51 3.78
C SER A 153 -23.57 5.20 3.19
N VAL A 154 -24.51 5.27 2.25
CA VAL A 154 -25.06 4.09 1.57
C VAL A 154 -23.98 3.37 0.76
N ALA A 155 -23.13 4.12 0.07
CA ALA A 155 -22.13 3.55 -0.83
C ALA A 155 -20.87 3.05 -0.11
N ALA A 156 -20.36 3.81 0.87
CA ALA A 156 -19.04 3.60 1.45
C ALA A 156 -19.05 3.08 2.89
N ILE A 157 -20.16 3.17 3.63
CA ILE A 157 -20.23 2.65 5.00
C ILE A 157 -20.83 1.24 4.98
N ALA A 158 -20.18 0.31 5.69
CA ALA A 158 -20.60 -1.08 5.76
C ALA A 158 -22.03 -1.21 6.32
N PRO A 159 -22.89 -2.10 5.77
CA PRO A 159 -24.29 -2.21 6.17
C PRO A 159 -24.53 -2.37 7.68
N GLY A 160 -23.70 -3.18 8.36
CA GLY A 160 -23.81 -3.41 9.81
C GLY A 160 -23.42 -2.20 10.69
N PHE A 161 -22.72 -1.22 10.14
CA PHE A 161 -22.29 0.00 10.84
C PHE A 161 -23.10 1.25 10.43
N ARG A 162 -23.67 1.22 9.22
CA ARG A 162 -24.32 2.36 8.57
C ARG A 162 -25.43 3.00 9.40
N ASP A 163 -26.35 2.22 9.94
CA ASP A 163 -27.51 2.80 10.64
C ASP A 163 -27.11 3.47 11.95
N GLN A 164 -26.09 2.96 12.64
CA GLN A 164 -25.56 3.61 13.84
C GLN A 164 -24.78 4.88 13.46
N PHE A 165 -23.98 4.79 12.39
CA PHE A 165 -23.22 5.92 11.87
C PHE A 165 -24.14 7.07 11.43
N LEU A 166 -25.17 6.79 10.62
CA LEU A 166 -26.15 7.78 10.15
C LEU A 166 -26.89 8.44 11.32
N SER A 167 -27.25 7.67 12.36
CA SER A 167 -27.86 8.19 13.58
C SER A 167 -26.98 9.27 14.24
N LYS A 168 -25.70 8.96 14.45
CA LYS A 168 -24.73 9.90 15.03
C LYS A 168 -24.45 11.08 14.11
N LEU A 169 -24.39 10.83 12.81
CA LEU A 169 -24.17 11.88 11.82
C LEU A 169 -25.31 12.89 11.81
N ALA A 170 -26.56 12.43 11.93
CA ALA A 170 -27.71 13.31 12.02
C ALA A 170 -27.63 14.22 13.26
N ASP A 171 -27.21 13.68 14.41
CA ASP A 171 -27.08 14.46 15.65
C ASP A 171 -26.03 15.57 15.56
N ILE A 172 -24.93 15.35 14.82
CA ILE A 172 -23.88 16.36 14.63
C ILE A 172 -24.11 17.27 13.41
N THR A 173 -25.14 16.98 12.60
CA THR A 173 -25.47 17.80 11.43
C THR A 173 -26.33 18.98 11.90
N PRO A 174 -25.87 20.24 11.73
CA PRO A 174 -26.64 21.40 12.16
C PRO A 174 -28.01 21.44 11.45
N PRO A 175 -29.14 21.59 12.17
CA PRO A 175 -30.47 21.66 11.54
C PRO A 175 -30.60 22.81 10.54
N ASN A 176 -29.87 23.89 10.79
CA ASN A 176 -29.79 25.10 9.95
C ASN A 176 -28.99 24.88 8.65
N SER A 177 -28.43 23.70 8.42
CA SER A 177 -27.82 23.37 7.14
C SER A 177 -28.83 23.19 6.01
N PHE A 178 -30.07 22.80 6.33
CA PHE A 178 -31.12 22.51 5.34
C PHE A 178 -31.93 23.75 4.92
N ASN A 179 -31.72 24.89 5.58
CA ASN A 179 -32.35 26.18 5.25
C ASN A 179 -31.34 27.21 4.70
N GLY A 180 -30.10 26.78 4.44
CA GLY A 180 -29.06 27.62 3.83
C GLY A 180 -28.35 28.60 4.78
N THR A 181 -28.69 28.60 6.06
CA THR A 181 -28.09 29.53 7.02
C THR A 181 -26.81 29.01 7.66
N THR A 182 -26.53 27.71 7.60
CA THR A 182 -25.31 27.09 8.14
C THR A 182 -24.57 26.29 7.08
N GLN A 183 -23.28 26.55 6.93
CA GLN A 183 -22.36 25.76 6.12
C GLN A 183 -21.39 25.04 7.03
N VAL A 184 -20.94 23.87 6.61
CA VAL A 184 -19.96 23.08 7.34
C VAL A 184 -18.85 22.70 6.38
N LEU A 185 -17.62 23.07 6.69
CA LEU A 185 -16.45 22.66 5.90
C LEU A 185 -15.65 21.64 6.69
N PHE A 186 -15.44 20.46 6.13
CA PHE A 186 -14.51 19.50 6.69
C PHE A 186 -13.15 19.61 5.99
N LYS A 187 -12.12 19.94 6.77
CA LYS A 187 -10.74 20.01 6.31
C LYS A 187 -9.93 18.87 6.92
N ILE A 188 -9.29 18.07 6.10
CA ILE A 188 -8.33 17.06 6.54
C ILE A 188 -6.96 17.73 6.67
N ASP A 189 -6.40 17.73 7.87
CA ASP A 189 -5.09 18.30 8.17
C ASP A 189 -3.98 17.24 8.01
N PHE A 190 -4.29 15.98 8.33
CA PHE A 190 -3.40 14.84 8.16
C PHE A 190 -4.17 13.57 7.82
N LEU A 191 -3.64 12.84 6.84
CA LEU A 191 -4.12 11.54 6.42
C LEU A 191 -2.95 10.55 6.41
N GLY A 192 -2.99 9.58 7.33
CA GLY A 192 -1.94 8.60 7.51
C GLY A 192 -1.82 7.64 6.33
N ASN A 193 -0.69 6.93 6.27
CA ASN A 193 -0.55 5.79 5.37
C ASN A 193 -1.45 4.64 5.84
N PRO A 194 -2.11 3.91 4.92
CA PRO A 194 -2.88 2.73 5.29
C PRO A 194 -1.99 1.64 5.88
N ILE A 195 -2.34 1.17 7.07
CA ILE A 195 -1.65 0.09 7.76
C ILE A 195 -2.54 -1.16 7.66
N PRO A 196 -2.07 -2.29 7.11
CA PRO A 196 -2.86 -3.51 7.07
C PRO A 196 -3.17 -4.00 8.49
N VAL A 197 -4.38 -4.53 8.70
CA VAL A 197 -4.75 -5.12 9.99
C VAL A 197 -4.08 -6.49 10.13
N ASP A 198 -3.46 -6.74 11.28
CA ASP A 198 -2.77 -8.00 11.54
C ASP A 198 -3.67 -9.21 11.26
N GLY A 199 -3.15 -10.15 10.46
CA GLY A 199 -3.85 -11.36 10.06
C GLY A 199 -4.96 -11.18 9.01
N LYS A 200 -5.14 -9.97 8.44
CA LYS A 200 -6.17 -9.69 7.44
C LYS A 200 -5.60 -8.95 6.23
N SER A 201 -5.56 -9.64 5.08
CA SER A 201 -4.99 -9.10 3.84
C SER A 201 -5.89 -8.08 3.11
N ASP A 202 -7.16 -7.99 3.51
CA ASP A 202 -8.22 -7.18 2.89
C ASP A 202 -8.72 -6.05 3.79
N GLU A 203 -8.09 -5.81 4.94
CA GLU A 203 -8.47 -4.77 5.89
C GLU A 203 -7.30 -3.83 6.21
N TRP A 204 -7.60 -2.55 6.37
CA TRP A 204 -6.61 -1.51 6.70
C TRP A 204 -7.14 -0.54 7.74
N THR A 205 -6.22 0.07 8.48
CA THR A 205 -6.48 1.25 9.30
C THR A 205 -5.82 2.47 8.71
N VAL A 206 -6.53 3.60 8.75
CA VAL A 206 -6.01 4.91 8.34
C VAL A 206 -6.27 5.91 9.46
N THR A 207 -5.21 6.53 9.96
CA THR A 207 -5.31 7.63 10.92
C THR A 207 -5.70 8.91 10.21
N VAL A 208 -6.72 9.60 10.71
CA VAL A 208 -7.21 10.86 10.16
C VAL A 208 -7.24 11.91 11.26
N VAL A 209 -6.63 13.05 10.97
CA VAL A 209 -6.74 14.27 11.77
C VAL A 209 -7.27 15.37 10.86
N GLY A 210 -8.32 16.04 11.30
CA GLY A 210 -8.93 17.15 10.58
C GLY A 210 -9.72 18.04 11.50
N THR A 211 -10.35 19.04 10.91
CA THR A 211 -11.13 20.05 11.60
C THR A 211 -12.41 20.31 10.81
N ARG A 212 -13.55 20.31 11.51
CA ARG A 212 -14.84 20.71 10.95
C ARG A 212 -15.10 22.15 11.35
N TYR A 213 -15.35 23.02 10.37
CA TYR A 213 -15.65 24.43 10.58
C TYR A 213 -17.13 24.67 10.35
N ILE A 214 -17.84 25.08 11.40
CA ILE A 214 -19.25 25.49 11.29
C ILE A 214 -19.29 26.99 11.02
N ILE A 215 -19.96 27.37 9.95
CA ILE A 215 -20.07 28.75 9.47
C ILE A 215 -21.55 29.12 9.43
N GLU A 216 -21.97 29.92 10.39
CA GLU A 216 -23.35 30.45 10.46
C GLU A 216 -23.44 31.83 9.80
N SER A 217 -24.46 32.00 8.95
CA SER A 217 -24.85 33.28 8.38
C SER A 217 -25.87 33.95 9.31
N GLN A 218 -25.62 35.20 9.72
CA GLN A 218 -26.59 35.98 10.48
C GLN A 218 -27.57 36.72 9.56
N SER A 219 -28.75 37.02 10.11
CA SER A 219 -29.70 37.94 9.51
C SER A 219 -29.03 39.30 9.30
N GLY A 220 -28.82 39.69 8.04
CA GLY A 220 -28.05 40.90 7.66
C GLY A 220 -26.75 40.63 6.89
N GLY A 221 -26.43 39.37 6.55
CA GLY A 221 -25.34 39.02 5.63
C GLY A 221 -23.94 38.97 6.26
N SER A 222 -23.82 39.24 7.56
CA SER A 222 -22.57 39.06 8.30
C SER A 222 -22.39 37.59 8.72
N ARG A 223 -21.24 37.00 8.41
CA ARG A 223 -20.89 35.63 8.83
C ARG A 223 -20.23 35.67 10.20
N ARG A 224 -20.60 34.75 11.10
CA ARG A 224 -19.86 34.54 12.35
C ARG A 224 -18.48 33.96 12.05
N SER A 225 -17.55 34.18 12.98
CA SER A 225 -16.26 33.49 12.96
C SER A 225 -16.51 31.97 12.94
N PRO A 226 -15.82 31.20 12.06
CA PRO A 226 -16.00 29.76 12.00
C PRO A 226 -15.66 29.11 13.35
N GLU A 227 -16.52 28.21 13.84
CA GLU A 227 -16.26 27.42 15.05
C GLU A 227 -15.51 26.12 14.67
N PRO A 228 -14.28 25.91 15.17
CA PRO A 228 -13.50 24.72 14.85
C PRO A 228 -13.87 23.55 15.78
N GLU A 229 -14.30 22.45 15.20
CA GLU A 229 -14.49 21.18 15.89
C GLU A 229 -13.43 20.17 15.46
N PRO A 230 -12.56 19.69 16.38
CA PRO A 230 -11.50 18.76 16.04
C PRO A 230 -12.06 17.38 15.69
N PHE A 231 -11.50 16.77 14.66
CA PHE A 231 -11.79 15.41 14.23
C PHE A 231 -10.50 14.58 14.26
N LYS A 232 -10.41 13.64 15.21
CA LYS A 232 -9.26 12.75 15.35
C LYS A 232 -9.76 11.31 15.44
N GLN A 233 -9.60 10.55 14.36
CA GLN A 233 -10.16 9.21 14.26
C GLN A 233 -9.19 8.23 13.60
N VAL A 234 -9.30 6.96 13.95
CA VAL A 234 -8.77 5.82 13.20
C VAL A 234 -9.93 5.20 12.43
N ILE A 235 -9.79 5.15 11.11
CA ILE A 235 -10.78 4.63 10.18
C ILE A 235 -10.38 3.21 9.80
N TYR A 236 -11.30 2.26 9.97
CA TYR A 236 -11.12 0.88 9.55
C TYR A 236 -11.79 0.67 8.21
N LEU A 237 -11.03 0.16 7.25
CA LEU A 237 -11.46 -0.08 5.88
C LEU A 237 -11.36 -1.56 5.55
N LYS A 238 -12.25 -2.02 4.68
CA LYS A 238 -12.25 -3.37 4.12
C LYS A 238 -12.43 -3.31 2.61
N SER A 239 -11.73 -4.18 1.89
CA SER A 239 -11.98 -4.40 0.48
C SER A 239 -13.26 -5.21 0.27
N VAL A 240 -14.07 -4.77 -0.67
CA VAL A 240 -15.26 -5.49 -1.11
C VAL A 240 -15.21 -5.66 -2.63
N ASN A 241 -15.85 -6.71 -3.13
CA ASN A 241 -15.97 -6.89 -4.57
C ASN A 241 -16.77 -5.71 -5.15
N PRO A 242 -16.20 -4.94 -6.09
CA PRO A 242 -16.92 -3.86 -6.73
C PRO A 242 -18.14 -4.42 -7.46
N GLN A 243 -19.29 -3.76 -7.29
CA GLN A 243 -20.50 -4.11 -8.01
C GLN A 243 -20.52 -3.33 -9.32
N PHE A 244 -20.44 -4.06 -10.44
CA PHE A 244 -20.48 -3.48 -11.79
C PHE A 244 -21.83 -3.66 -12.48
N ASN A 245 -22.89 -4.03 -11.73
CA ASN A 245 -24.20 -4.21 -12.34
C ASN A 245 -24.60 -2.92 -13.08
N PRO A 246 -24.89 -2.99 -14.39
CA PRO A 246 -25.33 -1.83 -15.13
C PRO A 246 -26.60 -1.34 -14.44
N LEU A 247 -26.56 -0.06 -14.06
CA LEU A 247 -27.76 0.62 -13.62
C LEU A 247 -28.79 0.53 -14.77
N PRO A 248 -30.07 0.26 -14.46
CA PRO A 248 -31.12 0.40 -15.47
C PRO A 248 -31.03 1.78 -16.13
N GLU A 249 -31.39 1.91 -17.42
CA GLU A 249 -31.35 3.18 -18.18
C GLU A 249 -32.12 4.35 -17.51
N ILE A 250 -32.93 4.08 -16.48
CA ILE A 250 -33.75 5.03 -15.72
C ILE A 250 -33.24 5.19 -14.27
N SER A 251 -31.94 5.02 -14.01
CA SER A 251 -31.40 5.20 -12.66
C SER A 251 -31.54 6.63 -12.18
N THR A 252 -32.07 6.79 -10.97
CA THR A 252 -32.10 8.10 -10.29
C THR A 252 -30.67 8.63 -10.08
N ASN A 253 -30.48 9.95 -10.05
CA ASN A 253 -29.17 10.58 -9.84
C ASN A 253 -28.43 10.01 -8.60
N ILE A 254 -29.16 9.70 -7.52
CA ILE A 254 -28.61 9.08 -6.31
C ILE A 254 -28.03 7.68 -6.60
N GLN A 255 -28.72 6.85 -7.38
CA GLN A 255 -28.27 5.49 -7.69
C GLN A 255 -26.98 5.50 -8.51
N GLU A 256 -26.85 6.44 -9.46
CA GLU A 256 -25.63 6.65 -10.24
C GLU A 256 -24.44 6.99 -9.34
N ARG A 257 -24.62 7.97 -8.44
CA ARG A 257 -23.56 8.37 -7.50
C ARG A 257 -23.18 7.26 -6.53
N VAL A 258 -24.16 6.48 -6.06
CA VAL A 258 -23.88 5.28 -5.23
C VAL A 258 -23.06 4.27 -6.02
N ALA A 259 -23.46 3.96 -7.26
CA ALA A 259 -22.74 3.01 -8.11
C ALA A 259 -21.29 3.44 -8.35
N ASP A 260 -21.06 4.71 -8.68
CA ASP A 260 -19.72 5.25 -8.92
C ASP A 260 -18.79 5.11 -7.73
N ILE A 261 -19.28 5.41 -6.52
CA ILE A 261 -18.50 5.22 -5.29
C ILE A 261 -18.21 3.73 -5.05
N THR A 262 -19.20 2.85 -5.27
CA THR A 262 -19.03 1.40 -5.03
C THR A 262 -18.05 0.72 -5.98
N LYS A 263 -17.79 1.28 -7.17
CA LYS A 263 -16.78 0.77 -8.13
C LYS A 263 -15.36 0.73 -7.55
N ILE A 264 -15.07 1.55 -6.53
CA ILE A 264 -13.77 1.56 -5.84
C ILE A 264 -13.55 0.26 -5.04
N GLY A 265 -14.64 -0.40 -4.60
CA GLY A 265 -14.59 -1.65 -3.86
C GLY A 265 -13.92 -1.53 -2.49
N LEU A 266 -14.19 -0.44 -1.78
CA LEU A 266 -13.78 -0.19 -0.40
C LEU A 266 -15.01 0.17 0.45
N GLN A 267 -15.00 -0.25 1.71
CA GLN A 267 -16.00 0.15 2.70
C GLN A 267 -15.36 0.48 4.04
N ILE A 268 -15.89 1.49 4.72
CA ILE A 268 -15.56 1.82 6.10
C ILE A 268 -16.41 0.94 7.02
N THR A 269 -15.76 0.16 7.84
CA THR A 269 -16.41 -0.80 8.76
C THR A 269 -16.51 -0.26 10.17
N LYS A 270 -15.63 0.66 10.56
CA LYS A 270 -15.57 1.23 11.91
C LYS A 270 -14.82 2.57 11.90
N MET A 271 -15.20 3.46 12.81
CA MET A 271 -14.43 4.65 13.18
C MET A 271 -14.25 4.68 14.68
N THR A 272 -13.03 4.93 15.16
CA THR A 272 -12.73 5.06 16.59
C THR A 272 -11.95 6.33 16.86
N PRO A 273 -12.20 7.03 17.98
CA PRO A 273 -11.36 8.14 18.40
C PRO A 273 -9.88 7.73 18.42
N LEU A 274 -9.02 8.65 18.01
CA LEU A 274 -7.58 8.46 18.15
C LEU A 274 -7.21 8.64 19.63
N ASP A 275 -7.17 7.54 20.37
CA ASP A 275 -6.64 7.53 21.74
C ASP A 275 -5.12 7.69 21.67
N THR A 276 -4.60 8.73 22.33
CA THR A 276 -3.16 9.05 22.40
C THR A 276 -2.31 8.02 23.16
N THR A 277 -2.90 6.88 23.56
CA THR A 277 -2.27 5.86 24.43
C THR A 277 -1.85 4.59 23.72
N THR A 278 -2.18 4.41 22.44
CA THR A 278 -1.73 3.23 21.66
C THR A 278 -0.73 3.67 20.59
N PRO A 279 0.58 3.39 20.75
CA PRO A 279 1.54 3.65 19.70
C PRO A 279 1.32 2.64 18.57
N GLN A 280 0.74 3.10 17.46
CA GLN A 280 0.78 2.38 16.19
C GLN A 280 2.01 2.88 15.43
N GLY A 281 2.96 1.99 15.20
CA GLY A 281 4.33 2.28 14.79
C GLY A 281 4.45 3.22 13.58
N GLY A 282 5.29 4.24 13.75
CA GLY A 282 5.65 5.21 12.72
C GLY A 282 5.58 6.65 13.23
N ASP A 283 6.49 7.00 14.13
CA ASP A 283 6.98 8.35 14.45
C ASP A 283 5.96 9.49 14.42
N PHE A 284 5.26 9.66 15.55
CA PHE A 284 4.88 11.00 15.98
C PHE A 284 6.18 11.69 16.40
N LEU A 285 6.83 12.40 15.47
CA LEU A 285 7.83 13.40 15.87
C LEU A 285 7.17 14.29 16.90
N GLU A 286 7.67 14.21 18.14
CA GLU A 286 7.33 15.09 19.24
C GLU A 286 7.44 16.54 18.74
N LEU A 287 6.30 17.17 18.48
CA LEU A 287 6.26 18.62 18.31
C LEU A 287 6.72 19.20 19.65
N PRO A 288 7.77 20.04 19.69
CA PRO A 288 8.23 20.62 20.94
C PRO A 288 7.05 21.39 21.57
N ALA A 289 6.78 21.11 22.84
CA ALA A 289 5.74 21.77 23.60
C ALA A 289 5.90 23.30 23.44
N GLN A 290 4.85 23.96 22.98
CA GLN A 290 4.83 25.42 22.90
C GLN A 290 5.03 25.96 24.34
N PRO A 291 5.96 26.90 24.57
CA PRO A 291 6.15 27.48 25.89
C PRO A 291 4.83 28.09 26.36
N GLN A 292 4.34 27.66 27.52
CA GLN A 292 3.17 28.30 28.11
C GLN A 292 3.50 29.77 28.42
N PRO A 293 2.62 30.72 28.08
CA PRO A 293 2.81 32.11 28.47
C PRO A 293 2.85 32.19 30.00
N GLN A 294 3.95 32.71 30.54
CA GLN A 294 4.11 32.97 31.96
C GLN A 294 3.02 33.96 32.43
N PRO A 295 2.42 33.76 33.61
CA PRO A 295 1.48 34.73 34.16
C PRO A 295 2.23 36.03 34.43
N THR A 296 1.77 37.12 33.80
CA THR A 296 2.25 38.47 34.09
C THR A 296 1.98 38.78 35.55
N GLN A 297 3.03 39.01 36.34
CA GLN A 297 2.89 39.54 37.70
C GLN A 297 2.20 40.90 37.65
N PRO A 298 1.31 41.22 38.61
CA PRO A 298 0.71 42.53 38.70
C PRO A 298 1.79 43.53 39.11
N THR A 299 1.96 44.58 38.30
CA THR A 299 2.79 45.75 38.63
C THR A 299 2.20 46.42 39.87
N GLU A 300 2.93 46.37 40.98
CA GLU A 300 2.72 47.25 42.13
C GLU A 300 3.01 48.71 41.73
N GLU A 301 2.21 49.61 42.30
CA GLU A 301 2.14 51.05 42.08
C GLU A 301 3.46 51.78 42.38
N GLU A 302 3.72 52.86 41.63
CA GLU A 302 4.18 54.15 42.19
C GLU A 302 3.64 55.32 41.36
#